data_AF-A0A0G8V6C2-F1
#
_entry.id   AF-A0A0G8V6C2-F1
#
_cell.length_a   1.000
_cell.length_b   1.000
_cell.length_c   1.000
_cell.angle_alpha   90.00
_cell.angle_beta   90.00
_cell.angle_gamma   90.00
#
_symmetry.space_group_name_H-M   'P 1'
#
loop_
_entity.id
_entity.type
_entity.pdbx_description
1 polymer ?
#
loop_
_entity_poly.entity_id
_entity_poly.type
_entity_poly.pdbx_seq_one_letter_code
_entity_poly.pdbx_strand_id
1 'polypeptide(L)'
;MKISDASELEMVLFLDENFQVVDGVQIEATQRMRDMLVFARMASFLSDNEALASAVKDLSFELGTEYAKFREVQRDGVNYRRLGAFSCALGKYASYYGFSRKVVILNGQISPADFNDVVGAKIMFRDLFTRAHGEFTHAIQWLLLVQRFGEVAAVYYAKSVQYRSTRTFLAQGGPQRAYMWNFLVDCFDGAEDYRQNIYAKTFRCPQIATERLRTLLPTQSWLGEFLYARRHKGLKNGEEPYVDAHYTNGRTINMKPPHINRTVWKNDGEEIRAYTQLRENIYYKSVIEARKN
;
A
#
# COMPACT_ATOMS: atom_id res chain seq x y z
N MET A 1 -20.99 8.09 -12.40
CA MET A 1 -20.17 9.14 -13.06
C MET A 1 -18.71 8.73 -12.88
N LYS A 2 -17.85 8.75 -13.93
CA LYS A 2 -16.44 8.44 -13.71
C LYS A 2 -15.78 9.63 -12.99
N ILE A 3 -14.94 9.36 -11.99
CA ILE A 3 -14.19 10.43 -11.30
C ILE A 3 -13.32 11.24 -12.26
N SER A 4 -12.81 10.61 -13.32
CA SER A 4 -12.06 11.29 -14.38
C SER A 4 -12.86 12.36 -15.12
N ASP A 5 -14.19 12.23 -15.12
CA ASP A 5 -15.09 13.07 -15.91
C ASP A 5 -15.82 14.10 -15.04
N ALA A 6 -15.67 14.01 -13.71
CA ALA A 6 -16.26 14.92 -12.74
C ALA A 6 -15.39 16.16 -12.55
N SER A 7 -16.02 17.32 -12.47
CA SER A 7 -15.33 18.54 -12.05
C SER A 7 -14.86 18.45 -10.59
N GLU A 8 -13.86 19.24 -10.24
CA GLU A 8 -13.37 19.33 -8.87
C GLU A 8 -14.48 19.68 -7.86
N LEU A 9 -15.38 20.60 -8.24
CA LEU A 9 -16.50 21.01 -7.39
C LEU A 9 -17.50 19.86 -7.18
N GLU A 10 -17.87 19.14 -8.23
CA GLU A 10 -18.76 17.97 -8.11
C GLU A 10 -18.16 16.90 -7.19
N MET A 11 -16.85 16.66 -7.29
CA MET A 11 -16.16 15.73 -6.42
C MET A 11 -16.14 16.20 -4.96
N VAL A 12 -15.88 17.47 -4.72
CA VAL A 12 -15.90 18.04 -3.35
C VAL A 12 -17.28 17.91 -2.72
N LEU A 13 -18.34 18.31 -3.44
CA LEU A 13 -19.72 18.20 -2.94
C LEU A 13 -20.10 16.75 -2.68
N PHE A 14 -19.74 15.83 -3.58
CA PHE A 14 -19.97 14.40 -3.38
C PHE A 14 -19.27 13.90 -2.10
N LEU A 15 -18.01 14.25 -1.89
CA LEU A 15 -17.26 13.82 -0.71
C LEU A 15 -17.85 14.43 0.57
N ASP A 16 -18.23 15.70 0.55
CA ASP A 16 -18.84 16.39 1.68
C ASP A 16 -20.20 15.77 2.07
N GLU A 17 -21.02 15.35 1.10
CA GLU A 17 -22.30 14.71 1.37
C GLU A 17 -22.17 13.26 1.88
N ASN A 18 -21.12 12.55 1.44
CA ASN A 18 -20.99 11.11 1.65
C ASN A 18 -19.98 10.73 2.73
N PHE A 19 -19.12 11.65 3.19
CA PHE A 19 -18.13 11.40 4.25
C PHE A 19 -18.28 12.38 5.42
N GLN A 20 -18.21 11.82 6.63
CA GLN A 20 -18.25 12.53 7.89
C GLN A 20 -17.00 12.25 8.71
N VAL A 21 -16.68 13.15 9.63
CA VAL A 21 -15.59 12.97 10.59
C VAL A 21 -15.89 11.76 11.49
N VAL A 22 -14.88 10.97 11.80
CA VAL A 22 -14.99 9.83 12.73
C VAL A 22 -15.23 10.33 14.16
N ASP A 23 -16.01 9.58 14.93
CA ASP A 23 -16.35 9.95 16.32
C ASP A 23 -15.07 10.18 17.16
N GLY A 24 -15.06 11.26 17.93
CA GLY A 24 -13.91 11.65 18.78
C GLY A 24 -12.82 12.46 18.06
N VAL A 25 -12.87 12.60 16.74
CA VAL A 25 -11.98 13.50 15.99
C VAL A 25 -12.64 14.86 15.84
N GLN A 26 -11.91 15.94 16.16
CA GLN A 26 -12.40 17.32 16.00
C GLN A 26 -11.75 17.97 14.78
N ILE A 27 -12.56 18.36 13.80
CA ILE A 27 -12.12 19.06 12.59
C ILE A 27 -13.10 20.20 12.33
N GLU A 28 -12.57 21.42 12.20
CA GLU A 28 -13.36 22.61 11.87
C GLU A 28 -13.96 22.51 10.45
N ALA A 29 -15.10 23.15 10.22
CA ALA A 29 -15.80 23.08 8.93
C ALA A 29 -14.93 23.60 7.76
N THR A 30 -14.15 24.67 7.99
CA THR A 30 -13.21 25.23 7.00
C THR A 30 -12.11 24.23 6.65
N GLN A 31 -11.57 23.52 7.65
CA GLN A 31 -10.56 22.48 7.45
C GLN A 31 -11.16 21.25 6.76
N ARG A 32 -12.39 20.85 7.10
CA ARG A 32 -13.10 19.76 6.43
C ARG A 32 -13.26 20.02 4.93
N MET A 33 -13.67 21.22 4.53
CA MET A 33 -13.81 21.56 3.12
C MET A 33 -12.47 21.51 2.37
N ARG A 34 -11.39 22.01 2.99
CA ARG A 34 -10.02 21.87 2.45
C ARG A 34 -9.63 20.41 2.31
N ASP A 35 -10.00 19.58 3.27
CA ASP A 35 -9.66 18.18 3.24
C ASP A 35 -10.39 17.46 2.09
N MET A 36 -11.68 17.73 1.89
CA MET A 36 -12.45 17.20 0.75
C MET A 36 -11.85 17.63 -0.59
N LEU A 37 -11.41 18.89 -0.72
CA LEU A 37 -10.73 19.40 -1.92
C LEU A 37 -9.46 18.61 -2.25
N VAL A 38 -8.61 18.37 -1.26
CA VAL A 38 -7.37 17.62 -1.51
C VAL A 38 -7.66 16.16 -1.82
N PHE A 39 -8.60 15.53 -1.11
CA PHE A 39 -9.01 14.16 -1.43
C PHE A 39 -9.60 14.02 -2.83
N ALA A 40 -10.42 14.98 -3.28
CA ALA A 40 -10.93 15.03 -4.63
C ALA A 40 -9.79 15.07 -5.66
N ARG A 41 -8.81 15.97 -5.48
CA ARG A 41 -7.63 16.07 -6.36
C ARG A 41 -6.79 14.79 -6.39
N MET A 42 -6.57 14.16 -5.24
CA MET A 42 -5.85 12.90 -5.14
C MET A 42 -6.59 11.78 -5.87
N ALA A 43 -7.91 11.72 -5.72
CA ALA A 43 -8.75 10.73 -6.39
C ALA A 43 -8.77 10.94 -7.91
N SER A 44 -8.88 12.18 -8.39
CA SER A 44 -8.78 12.52 -9.81
C SER A 44 -7.44 12.11 -10.39
N PHE A 45 -6.33 12.41 -9.71
CA PHE A 45 -4.99 12.00 -10.13
C PHE A 45 -4.86 10.48 -10.24
N LEU A 46 -5.29 9.72 -9.22
CA LEU A 46 -5.29 8.26 -9.26
C LEU A 46 -6.31 7.66 -10.27
N SER A 47 -7.15 8.50 -10.88
CA SER A 47 -8.09 8.10 -11.92
C SER A 47 -7.62 8.47 -13.33
N ASP A 48 -6.53 9.23 -13.45
CA ASP A 48 -5.98 9.74 -14.70
C ASP A 48 -4.73 8.93 -15.11
N ASN A 49 -4.85 8.11 -16.14
CA ASN A 49 -3.76 7.25 -16.61
C ASN A 49 -2.57 8.04 -17.18
N GLU A 50 -2.81 9.19 -17.81
CA GLU A 50 -1.74 9.99 -18.44
C GLU A 50 -0.90 10.67 -17.38
N ALA A 51 -1.55 11.29 -16.39
CA ALA A 51 -0.87 11.89 -15.25
C ALA A 51 -0.04 10.86 -14.45
N LEU A 52 -0.54 9.63 -14.34
CA LEU A 52 0.16 8.55 -13.65
C LEU A 52 1.39 8.05 -14.40
N ALA A 53 1.37 7.99 -15.73
CA ALA A 53 2.48 7.42 -16.50
C ALA A 53 3.83 8.11 -16.21
N SER A 54 3.85 9.44 -16.07
CA SER A 54 5.05 10.19 -15.68
C SER A 54 5.44 9.89 -14.23
N ALA A 55 4.50 9.99 -13.28
CA ALA A 55 4.77 9.78 -11.86
C ALA A 55 5.30 8.37 -11.55
N VAL A 56 4.81 7.35 -12.27
CA VAL A 56 5.27 5.96 -12.09
C VAL A 56 6.71 5.80 -12.59
N LYS A 57 7.10 6.47 -13.68
CA LYS A 57 8.48 6.45 -14.19
C LYS A 57 9.46 7.05 -13.18
N ASP A 58 9.12 8.22 -12.63
CA ASP A 58 9.96 8.92 -11.66
C ASP A 58 10.08 8.10 -10.36
N LEU A 59 8.95 7.59 -9.85
CA LEU A 59 8.94 6.71 -8.69
C LEU A 59 9.77 5.45 -8.92
N SER A 60 9.66 4.82 -10.08
CA SER A 60 10.45 3.64 -10.45
C SER A 60 11.94 3.93 -10.41
N PHE A 61 12.39 5.08 -10.88
CA PHE A 61 13.81 5.45 -10.87
C PHE A 61 14.31 5.71 -9.45
N GLU A 62 13.61 6.57 -8.69
CA GLU A 62 14.03 7.00 -7.36
C GLU A 62 13.99 5.86 -6.33
N LEU A 63 12.87 5.14 -6.26
CA LEU A 63 12.73 4.00 -5.37
C LEU A 63 13.69 2.86 -5.77
N GLY A 64 13.98 2.72 -7.06
CA GLY A 64 14.91 1.72 -7.58
C GLY A 64 16.33 1.99 -7.15
N THR A 65 16.73 3.26 -7.15
CA THR A 65 18.04 3.70 -6.67
C THR A 65 18.21 3.39 -5.18
N GLU A 66 17.19 3.63 -4.35
CA GLU A 66 17.23 3.26 -2.93
C GLU A 66 17.19 1.73 -2.73
N TYR A 67 16.40 1.01 -3.53
CA TYR A 67 16.33 -0.44 -3.47
C TYR A 67 17.65 -1.11 -3.80
N ALA A 68 18.37 -0.65 -4.83
CA ALA A 68 19.69 -1.18 -5.21
C ALA A 68 20.69 -1.09 -4.04
N LYS A 69 20.75 0.06 -3.37
CA LYS A 69 21.60 0.27 -2.18
C LYS A 69 21.35 -0.75 -1.07
N PHE A 70 20.10 -1.14 -0.85
CA PHE A 70 19.75 -2.12 0.18
C PHE A 70 19.89 -3.57 -0.28
N ARG A 71 19.73 -3.84 -1.58
CA ARG A 71 19.85 -5.18 -2.17
C ARG A 71 21.31 -5.64 -2.20
N GLU A 72 22.25 -4.73 -2.45
CA GLU A 72 23.67 -5.02 -2.70
C GLU A 72 24.55 -4.95 -1.45
N VAL A 73 23.96 -4.78 -0.25
CA VAL A 73 24.73 -4.71 0.99
C VAL A 73 25.42 -6.05 1.26
N GLN A 74 26.76 -6.02 1.31
CA GLN A 74 27.60 -7.08 1.90
C GLN A 74 28.11 -6.60 3.26
N ARG A 75 28.29 -7.52 4.21
CA ARG A 75 28.82 -7.22 5.54
C ARG A 75 30.06 -8.08 5.79
N ASP A 76 31.20 -7.43 5.99
CA ASP A 76 32.45 -7.97 6.54
C ASP A 76 32.80 -9.41 6.10
N GLY A 77 32.93 -9.65 4.79
CA GLY A 77 33.38 -10.94 4.25
C GLY A 77 32.38 -12.11 4.37
N VAL A 78 31.19 -11.89 4.94
CA VAL A 78 30.11 -12.88 4.97
C VAL A 78 29.25 -12.73 3.73
N ASN A 79 28.95 -13.85 3.06
CA ASN A 79 27.91 -13.92 2.02
C ASN A 79 26.53 -13.64 2.66
N TYR A 80 26.24 -12.35 2.83
CA TYR A 80 25.07 -11.78 3.47
C TYR A 80 24.12 -11.22 2.41
N ARG A 81 22.82 -11.41 2.62
CA ARG A 81 21.80 -10.65 1.87
C ARG A 81 20.72 -10.12 2.79
N ARG A 82 20.18 -8.95 2.44
CA ARG A 82 19.00 -8.37 3.10
C ARG A 82 17.71 -8.83 2.42
N LEU A 83 17.00 -9.74 3.06
CA LEU A 83 15.64 -10.11 2.71
C LEU A 83 14.70 -8.96 3.18
N GLY A 84 14.01 -8.28 2.27
CA GLY A 84 13.23 -7.08 2.61
C GLY A 84 13.95 -5.76 2.37
N ALA A 85 14.95 -5.76 1.48
CA ALA A 85 15.55 -4.55 0.92
C ALA A 85 14.51 -3.54 0.42
N PHE A 86 13.39 -4.01 -0.16
CA PHE A 86 12.31 -3.13 -0.62
C PHE A 86 11.61 -2.40 0.53
N SER A 87 11.30 -3.07 1.64
CA SER A 87 10.74 -2.40 2.83
C SER A 87 11.71 -1.38 3.42
N CYS A 88 13.02 -1.64 3.35
CA CYS A 88 14.04 -0.68 3.79
C CYS A 88 14.09 0.54 2.87
N ALA A 89 14.08 0.30 1.55
CA ALA A 89 14.03 1.36 0.54
C ALA A 89 12.77 2.20 0.70
N LEU A 90 11.60 1.56 0.84
CA LEU A 90 10.32 2.19 1.09
C LEU A 90 10.35 3.06 2.34
N GLY A 91 10.78 2.52 3.49
CA GLY A 91 10.84 3.27 4.74
C GLY A 91 11.79 4.46 4.68
N LYS A 92 12.94 4.31 4.01
CA LYS A 92 13.88 5.42 3.83
C LYS A 92 13.32 6.49 2.88
N TYR A 93 12.88 6.07 1.70
CA TYR A 93 12.37 6.97 0.66
C TYR A 93 11.13 7.73 1.14
N ALA A 94 10.12 7.04 1.67
CA ALA A 94 8.90 7.66 2.16
C ALA A 94 9.16 8.65 3.32
N SER A 95 10.20 8.41 4.14
CA SER A 95 10.53 9.30 5.25
C SER A 95 11.00 10.69 4.83
N TYR A 96 11.53 10.84 3.61
CA TYR A 96 11.85 12.16 3.05
C TYR A 96 10.60 13.02 2.82
N TYR A 97 9.41 12.39 2.80
CA TYR A 97 8.14 13.06 2.54
C TYR A 97 7.22 13.07 3.77
N GLY A 98 7.77 12.85 4.96
CA GLY A 98 7.03 12.94 6.23
C GLY A 98 6.29 11.65 6.65
N PHE A 99 6.52 10.53 5.96
CA PHE A 99 6.10 9.21 6.47
C PHE A 99 7.05 8.69 7.56
N SER A 100 6.58 7.73 8.33
CA SER A 100 7.43 7.00 9.26
C SER A 100 8.50 6.22 8.51
N ARG A 101 9.71 6.16 9.08
CA ARG A 101 10.78 5.26 8.60
C ARG A 101 10.47 3.78 8.85
N LYS A 102 9.50 3.49 9.73
CA LYS A 102 9.02 2.13 10.00
C LYS A 102 8.18 1.66 8.82
N VAL A 103 8.32 0.37 8.48
CA VAL A 103 7.43 -0.34 7.56
C VAL A 103 6.95 -1.60 8.27
N VAL A 104 5.64 -1.82 8.30
CA VAL A 104 5.03 -2.97 8.99
C VAL A 104 4.44 -3.97 7.99
N ILE A 105 4.05 -5.14 8.49
CA ILE A 105 3.35 -6.16 7.71
C ILE A 105 1.97 -6.32 8.31
N LEU A 106 0.93 -5.99 7.54
CA LEU A 106 -0.45 -6.24 7.93
C LEU A 106 -0.82 -7.61 7.36
N ASN A 107 -1.00 -8.59 8.25
CA ASN A 107 -1.21 -9.99 7.90
C ASN A 107 -2.62 -10.43 8.31
N GLY A 108 -3.44 -10.80 7.33
CA GLY A 108 -4.83 -11.18 7.58
C GLY A 108 -5.74 -9.99 7.89
N GLN A 109 -6.93 -10.27 8.42
CA GLN A 109 -7.89 -9.24 8.82
C GLN A 109 -7.39 -8.57 10.11
N ILE A 110 -7.17 -7.26 10.04
CA ILE A 110 -6.81 -6.40 11.17
C ILE A 110 -8.03 -5.65 11.68
N SER A 111 -8.03 -5.25 12.95
CA SER A 111 -9.12 -4.43 13.48
C SER A 111 -9.08 -3.02 12.86
N PRO A 112 -10.23 -2.32 12.75
CA PRO A 112 -10.23 -0.92 12.31
C PRO A 112 -9.38 0.00 13.18
N ALA A 113 -9.31 -0.25 14.50
CA ALA A 113 -8.50 0.55 15.42
C ALA A 113 -7.00 0.41 15.11
N ASP A 114 -6.52 -0.82 14.95
CA ASP A 114 -5.14 -1.13 14.57
C ASP A 114 -4.74 -0.49 13.25
N PHE A 115 -5.64 -0.56 12.26
CA PHE A 115 -5.43 0.07 10.97
C PHE A 115 -5.30 1.58 11.10
N ASN A 116 -6.20 2.22 11.86
CA ASN A 116 -6.17 3.66 12.09
C ASN A 116 -4.89 4.11 12.82
N ASP A 117 -4.37 3.31 13.76
CA ASP A 117 -3.12 3.59 14.46
C ASP A 117 -1.92 3.54 13.50
N VAL A 118 -1.84 2.53 12.64
CA VAL A 118 -0.77 2.39 11.64
C VAL A 118 -0.83 3.55 10.63
N VAL A 119 -2.02 3.81 10.08
CA VAL A 119 -2.21 4.87 9.08
C VAL A 119 -2.01 6.26 9.69
N GLY A 120 -2.57 6.50 10.88
CA GLY A 120 -2.44 7.74 11.64
C GLY A 120 -1.00 8.07 12.03
N ALA A 121 -0.19 7.04 12.33
CA ALA A 121 1.25 7.18 12.56
C ALA A 121 2.09 7.31 11.27
N LYS A 122 1.43 7.40 10.10
CA LYS A 122 2.05 7.49 8.77
C LYS A 122 3.01 6.34 8.47
N ILE A 123 2.69 5.15 8.94
CA ILE A 123 3.52 3.95 8.77
C ILE A 123 3.06 3.23 7.50
N MET A 124 3.93 3.20 6.48
CA MET A 124 3.70 2.37 5.30
C MET A 124 3.72 0.89 5.66
N PHE A 125 3.00 0.07 4.90
CA PHE A 125 2.89 -1.35 5.21
C PHE A 125 2.91 -2.25 3.99
N ARG A 126 3.11 -3.54 4.27
CA ARG A 126 2.95 -4.64 3.34
C ARG A 126 1.55 -5.23 3.43
N ASP A 127 0.91 -5.35 2.28
CA ASP A 127 -0.43 -5.86 2.06
C ASP A 127 -0.39 -7.39 1.96
N LEU A 128 -0.55 -8.11 3.07
CA LEU A 128 -0.73 -9.57 3.05
C LEU A 128 -2.18 -9.91 3.38
N PHE A 129 -3.07 -9.48 2.49
CA PHE A 129 -4.52 -9.62 2.62
C PHE A 129 -5.09 -10.72 1.72
N THR A 130 -6.41 -10.93 1.85
CA THR A 130 -7.17 -12.01 1.21
C THR A 130 -7.46 -11.82 -0.29
N ARG A 131 -7.01 -10.71 -0.91
CA ARG A 131 -7.32 -10.37 -2.31
C ARG A 131 -6.05 -10.21 -3.15
N ALA A 132 -6.16 -10.49 -4.44
CA ALA A 132 -5.03 -10.61 -5.37
C ALA A 132 -4.56 -9.23 -5.86
N HIS A 133 -4.00 -8.42 -4.97
CA HIS A 133 -3.53 -7.07 -5.31
C HIS A 133 -2.11 -6.77 -4.85
N GLY A 134 -1.29 -7.80 -4.59
CA GLY A 134 0.13 -7.67 -4.30
C GLY A 134 0.48 -7.07 -2.94
N GLU A 135 1.76 -7.17 -2.57
CA GLU A 135 2.23 -6.90 -1.21
C GLU A 135 2.53 -5.44 -0.87
N PHE A 136 2.57 -4.54 -1.85
CA PHE A 136 3.03 -3.16 -1.64
C PHE A 136 2.17 -2.15 -2.39
N THR A 137 1.00 -2.55 -2.85
CA THR A 137 0.25 -1.75 -3.81
C THR A 137 -0.27 -0.47 -3.18
N HIS A 138 -0.78 -0.52 -1.94
CA HIS A 138 -1.18 0.70 -1.24
C HIS A 138 0.01 1.62 -0.97
N ALA A 139 1.16 1.07 -0.58
CA ALA A 139 2.37 1.85 -0.42
C ALA A 139 2.74 2.58 -1.72
N ILE A 140 2.63 1.90 -2.87
CA ILE A 140 2.93 2.49 -4.19
C ILE A 140 1.89 3.53 -4.60
N GLN A 141 0.59 3.27 -4.42
CA GLN A 141 -0.45 4.28 -4.69
C GLN A 141 -0.17 5.58 -3.93
N TRP A 142 0.23 5.48 -2.65
CA TRP A 142 0.58 6.67 -1.86
C TRP A 142 1.90 7.31 -2.25
N LEU A 143 2.91 6.55 -2.68
CA LEU A 143 4.13 7.14 -3.22
C LEU A 143 3.91 7.82 -4.58
N LEU A 144 2.94 7.38 -5.38
CA LEU A 144 2.52 8.12 -6.59
C LEU A 144 1.84 9.44 -6.23
N LEU A 145 1.04 9.45 -5.15
CA LEU A 145 0.52 10.71 -4.61
C LEU A 145 1.64 11.61 -4.11
N VAL A 146 2.70 11.07 -3.50
CA VAL A 146 3.88 11.84 -3.12
C VAL A 146 4.54 12.51 -4.32
N GLN A 147 4.70 11.80 -5.45
CA GLN A 147 5.27 12.37 -6.68
C GLN A 147 4.49 13.60 -7.16
N ARG A 148 3.16 13.60 -6.99
CA ARG A 148 2.30 14.70 -7.45
C ARG A 148 2.10 15.81 -6.42
N PHE A 149 1.98 15.46 -5.14
CA PHE A 149 1.53 16.35 -4.07
C PHE A 149 2.59 16.61 -2.99
N GLY A 150 3.77 15.98 -3.07
CA GLY A 150 4.86 16.12 -2.10
C GLY A 150 4.48 15.64 -0.70
N GLU A 151 5.02 16.31 0.32
CA GLU A 151 4.80 15.98 1.74
C GLU A 151 3.32 16.04 2.17
N VAL A 152 2.50 16.79 1.43
CA VAL A 152 1.04 16.85 1.66
C VAL A 152 0.43 15.45 1.62
N ALA A 153 0.92 14.57 0.75
CA ALA A 153 0.43 13.19 0.67
C ALA A 153 0.53 12.44 2.00
N ALA A 154 1.60 12.65 2.78
CA ALA A 154 1.77 11.99 4.08
C ALA A 154 0.81 12.52 5.16
N VAL A 155 0.44 13.80 5.09
CA VAL A 155 -0.61 14.36 5.97
C VAL A 155 -1.96 13.73 5.65
N TYR A 156 -2.29 13.65 4.36
CA TYR A 156 -3.58 13.12 3.91
C TYR A 156 -3.68 11.60 4.00
N TYR A 157 -2.54 10.90 4.01
CA TYR A 157 -2.45 9.50 4.42
C TYR A 157 -3.07 9.31 5.80
N ALA A 158 -2.58 10.04 6.81
CA ALA A 158 -3.11 9.96 8.18
C ALA A 158 -4.56 10.45 8.27
N LYS A 159 -4.94 11.50 7.52
CA LYS A 159 -6.33 11.99 7.51
C LYS A 159 -7.32 11.04 6.84
N SER A 160 -6.89 10.16 5.95
CA SER A 160 -7.78 9.26 5.21
C SER A 160 -8.57 8.29 6.10
N VAL A 161 -8.11 8.06 7.34
CA VAL A 161 -8.80 7.26 8.37
C VAL A 161 -9.58 8.10 9.39
N GLN A 162 -9.55 9.43 9.28
CA GLN A 162 -10.32 10.36 10.12
C GLN A 162 -11.70 10.68 9.55
N TYR A 163 -11.98 10.21 8.34
CA TYR A 163 -13.25 10.36 7.65
C TYR A 163 -13.82 8.99 7.32
N ARG A 164 -15.12 8.81 7.58
CA ARG A 164 -15.86 7.60 7.24
C ARG A 164 -17.13 7.95 6.49
N SER A 165 -17.64 7.01 5.73
CA SER A 165 -18.88 7.20 5.01
C SER A 165 -20.08 7.43 5.94
N THR A 166 -21.03 8.25 5.49
CA THR A 166 -22.30 8.47 6.20
C THR A 166 -23.18 7.21 6.17
N ARG A 167 -23.04 6.41 5.11
CA ARG A 167 -23.81 5.20 4.83
C ARG A 167 -22.96 3.95 4.99
N THR A 168 -23.62 2.84 5.29
CA THR A 168 -23.00 1.51 5.29
C THR A 168 -22.97 0.95 3.87
N PHE A 169 -21.91 0.24 3.54
CA PHE A 169 -21.69 -0.48 2.29
C PHE A 169 -21.54 -1.97 2.57
N LEU A 170 -21.82 -2.80 1.58
CA LEU A 170 -21.69 -4.25 1.69
C LEU A 170 -20.24 -4.69 1.49
N ALA A 171 -19.47 -4.80 2.57
CA ALA A 171 -18.12 -5.33 2.55
C ALA A 171 -18.10 -6.86 2.75
N GLN A 172 -16.95 -7.49 2.49
CA GLN A 172 -16.71 -8.90 2.83
C GLN A 172 -16.72 -9.06 4.36
N GLY A 173 -17.86 -9.47 4.91
CA GLY A 173 -18.10 -9.53 6.36
C GLY A 173 -19.39 -8.83 6.81
N GLY A 174 -20.10 -8.16 5.89
CA GLY A 174 -21.40 -7.54 6.14
C GLY A 174 -21.39 -6.03 5.95
N PRO A 175 -22.49 -5.35 6.30
CA PRO A 175 -22.61 -3.89 6.19
C PRO A 175 -21.58 -3.16 7.06
N GLN A 176 -20.70 -2.37 6.45
CA GLN A 176 -19.67 -1.59 7.15
C GLN A 176 -19.58 -0.17 6.59
N ARG A 177 -19.20 0.81 7.43
CA ARG A 177 -18.86 2.15 6.95
C ARG A 177 -17.41 2.12 6.44
N ALA A 178 -17.17 2.69 5.27
CA ALA A 178 -15.87 2.74 4.64
C ALA A 178 -15.12 4.02 5.05
N TYR A 179 -13.80 3.97 5.16
CA TYR A 179 -12.98 5.15 5.39
C TYR A 179 -12.76 5.92 4.07
N MET A 180 -12.31 7.18 4.15
CA MET A 180 -11.83 7.91 2.97
C MET A 180 -10.66 7.17 2.30
N TRP A 181 -9.87 6.41 3.08
CA TRP A 181 -8.90 5.44 2.56
C TRP A 181 -9.49 4.54 1.46
N ASN A 182 -10.66 3.95 1.72
CA ASN A 182 -11.30 3.03 0.78
C ASN A 182 -11.66 3.71 -0.53
N PHE A 183 -12.21 4.92 -0.44
CA PHE A 183 -12.50 5.74 -1.60
C PHE A 183 -11.25 6.09 -2.43
N LEU A 184 -10.12 6.37 -1.78
CA LEU A 184 -8.91 6.83 -2.46
C LEU A 184 -8.08 5.70 -3.09
N VAL A 185 -7.82 4.62 -2.34
CA VAL A 185 -6.78 3.65 -2.71
C VAL A 185 -7.19 2.19 -2.53
N ASP A 186 -8.39 1.93 -1.99
CA ASP A 186 -8.87 0.57 -1.73
C ASP A 186 -10.27 0.32 -2.34
N CYS A 187 -10.56 0.93 -3.50
CA CYS A 187 -11.86 0.78 -4.13
C CYS A 187 -11.92 -0.49 -4.99
N PHE A 188 -12.85 -1.41 -4.71
CA PHE A 188 -13.00 -2.65 -5.50
C PHE A 188 -14.32 -2.68 -6.26
N ASP A 189 -14.28 -3.24 -7.47
CA ASP A 189 -15.48 -3.42 -8.29
C ASP A 189 -16.50 -4.34 -7.58
N GLY A 190 -17.76 -3.93 -7.53
CA GLY A 190 -18.87 -4.67 -6.91
C GLY A 190 -18.87 -4.80 -5.39
N ALA A 191 -17.78 -4.49 -4.68
CA ALA A 191 -17.70 -4.62 -3.21
C ALA A 191 -17.93 -3.29 -2.47
N GLU A 192 -17.72 -2.14 -3.13
CA GLU A 192 -17.88 -0.84 -2.49
C GLU A 192 -18.75 0.05 -3.39
N ASP A 193 -20.06 -0.15 -3.33
CA ASP A 193 -21.02 0.68 -4.06
C ASP A 193 -21.27 1.98 -3.31
N TYR A 194 -20.41 2.98 -3.53
CA TYR A 194 -20.64 4.38 -3.19
C TYR A 194 -21.71 4.98 -4.15
N ARG A 195 -22.87 4.36 -4.08
CA ARG A 195 -24.15 4.53 -4.76
C ARG A 195 -24.25 4.54 -6.28
N GLN A 196 -23.33 5.07 -7.10
CA GLN A 196 -23.38 4.94 -8.59
C GLN A 196 -22.01 5.08 -9.27
N ASN A 197 -21.10 4.18 -8.87
CA ASN A 197 -19.84 3.83 -9.51
C ASN A 197 -18.84 4.98 -9.72
N ILE A 198 -18.17 5.30 -8.61
CA ILE A 198 -16.79 5.74 -8.63
C ILE A 198 -15.99 4.70 -9.43
N TYR A 199 -15.66 5.01 -10.69
CA TYR A 199 -15.06 4.07 -11.64
C TYR A 199 -13.85 3.32 -11.04
N ALA A 200 -14.09 2.11 -10.51
CA ALA A 200 -13.09 1.29 -9.82
C ALA A 200 -12.04 0.72 -10.78
N LYS A 201 -12.27 0.87 -12.10
CA LYS A 201 -11.31 0.54 -13.17
C LYS A 201 -10.24 1.62 -13.32
N THR A 202 -9.68 2.09 -12.21
CA THR A 202 -8.65 3.13 -12.08
C THR A 202 -7.57 2.69 -11.11
N PHE A 203 -6.48 3.45 -10.98
CA PHE A 203 -5.40 3.15 -10.02
C PHE A 203 -5.80 3.29 -8.56
N ARG A 204 -7.00 3.79 -8.27
CA ARG A 204 -7.60 3.74 -6.93
C ARG A 204 -7.98 2.32 -6.50
N CYS A 205 -8.19 1.41 -7.45
CA CYS A 205 -8.35 0.00 -7.16
C CYS A 205 -6.97 -0.67 -7.11
N PRO A 206 -6.60 -1.35 -6.01
CA PRO A 206 -5.29 -1.94 -5.89
C PRO A 206 -5.08 -3.11 -6.86
N GLN A 207 -6.13 -3.86 -7.24
CA GLN A 207 -6.01 -4.90 -8.28
C GLN A 207 -5.65 -4.29 -9.63
N ILE A 208 -6.36 -3.23 -10.01
CA ILE A 208 -6.12 -2.51 -11.27
C ILE A 208 -4.76 -1.82 -11.25
N ALA A 209 -4.37 -1.21 -10.12
CA ALA A 209 -3.05 -0.61 -9.97
C ALA A 209 -1.95 -1.66 -10.19
N THR A 210 -2.07 -2.84 -9.57
CA THR A 210 -1.10 -3.94 -9.72
C THR A 210 -0.98 -4.41 -11.17
N GLU A 211 -2.12 -4.54 -11.87
CA GLU A 211 -2.15 -4.95 -13.27
C GLU A 211 -1.62 -3.86 -14.21
N ARG A 212 -2.08 -2.61 -14.03
CA ARG A 212 -1.74 -1.49 -14.91
C ARG A 212 -0.35 -0.93 -14.69
N LEU A 213 0.24 -1.06 -13.50
CA LEU A 213 1.64 -0.65 -13.27
C LEU A 213 2.58 -1.37 -14.22
N ARG A 214 2.30 -2.64 -14.54
CA ARG A 214 3.07 -3.39 -15.52
C ARG A 214 2.93 -2.84 -16.95
N THR A 215 1.75 -2.32 -17.31
CA THR A 215 1.45 -1.86 -18.68
C THR A 215 1.76 -0.38 -18.91
N LEU A 216 1.64 0.47 -17.88
CA LEU A 216 1.96 1.91 -17.97
C LEU A 216 3.46 2.17 -17.96
N LEU A 217 4.21 1.26 -17.36
CA LEU A 217 5.66 1.31 -17.42
C LEU A 217 6.14 0.62 -18.71
N PRO A 218 7.21 1.12 -19.35
CA PRO A 218 7.86 0.38 -20.42
C PRO A 218 8.17 -1.04 -19.94
N THR A 219 8.20 -2.03 -20.84
CA THR A 219 8.47 -3.46 -20.61
C THR A 219 9.78 -3.79 -19.85
N GLN A 220 10.51 -2.77 -19.39
CA GLN A 220 11.79 -2.82 -18.68
C GLN A 220 11.75 -2.15 -17.29
N SER A 221 10.62 -1.61 -16.82
CA SER A 221 10.56 -1.07 -15.46
C SER A 221 10.54 -2.19 -14.42
N TRP A 222 11.62 -2.25 -13.66
CA TRP A 222 11.78 -3.19 -12.55
C TRP A 222 10.63 -3.08 -11.52
N LEU A 223 10.03 -1.91 -11.31
CA LEU A 223 9.02 -1.70 -10.28
C LEU A 223 7.69 -2.37 -10.66
N GLY A 224 7.24 -2.18 -11.91
CA GLY A 224 6.02 -2.82 -12.41
C GLY A 224 6.13 -4.34 -12.39
N GLU A 225 7.25 -4.89 -12.87
CA GLU A 225 7.53 -6.32 -12.83
C GLU A 225 7.69 -6.85 -11.38
N PHE A 226 8.32 -6.08 -10.49
CA PHE A 226 8.46 -6.44 -9.08
C PHE A 226 7.11 -6.59 -8.38
N LEU A 227 6.19 -5.64 -8.59
CA LEU A 227 4.85 -5.69 -7.99
C LEU A 227 3.99 -6.78 -8.61
N TYR A 228 3.99 -6.88 -9.94
CA TYR A 228 3.22 -7.88 -10.66
C TYR A 228 3.61 -9.31 -10.28
N ALA A 229 4.90 -9.61 -10.14
CA ALA A 229 5.40 -10.91 -9.68
C ALA A 229 4.95 -11.27 -8.24
N ARG A 230 4.49 -10.29 -7.47
CA ARG A 230 4.06 -10.45 -6.07
C ARG A 230 2.54 -10.34 -5.90
N ARG A 231 1.77 -10.15 -6.99
CA ARG A 231 0.32 -9.92 -6.96
C ARG A 231 -0.50 -11.00 -6.23
N HIS A 232 -0.01 -12.25 -6.27
CA HIS A 232 -0.68 -13.43 -5.70
C HIS A 232 -0.24 -13.78 -4.28
N LYS A 233 0.68 -13.00 -3.69
CA LYS A 233 1.17 -13.29 -2.33
C LYS A 233 0.14 -12.89 -1.29
N GLY A 234 -0.13 -13.78 -0.34
CA GLY A 234 -1.13 -13.59 0.72
C GLY A 234 -2.48 -14.30 0.46
N LEU A 235 -2.71 -14.83 -0.74
CA LEU A 235 -3.94 -15.57 -1.05
C LEU A 235 -3.97 -16.94 -0.34
N LYS A 236 -5.12 -17.28 0.26
CA LYS A 236 -5.32 -18.53 1.01
C LYS A 236 -5.50 -19.77 0.12
N ASN A 237 -5.82 -19.61 -1.17
CA ASN A 237 -6.17 -20.71 -2.06
C ASN A 237 -5.23 -20.81 -3.25
N GLY A 238 -4.35 -21.81 -3.23
CA GLY A 238 -4.10 -22.78 -4.30
C GLY A 238 -3.77 -22.36 -5.75
N GLU A 239 -3.73 -21.10 -6.13
CA GLU A 239 -3.27 -20.75 -7.48
C GLU A 239 -1.75 -20.84 -7.55
N GLU A 240 -1.26 -21.81 -8.33
CA GLU A 240 0.17 -21.99 -8.55
C GLU A 240 0.81 -20.68 -9.02
N PRO A 241 1.99 -20.32 -8.49
CA PRO A 241 2.69 -19.12 -8.94
C PRO A 241 2.98 -19.24 -10.44
N TYR A 242 2.58 -18.20 -11.19
CA TYR A 242 2.84 -18.07 -12.63
C TYR A 242 4.31 -18.41 -12.96
N VAL A 243 4.50 -19.39 -13.86
CA VAL A 243 5.75 -20.13 -14.07
C VAL A 243 6.88 -19.29 -14.71
N ASP A 244 6.56 -18.11 -15.29
CA ASP A 244 7.52 -17.25 -16.00
C ASP A 244 7.86 -15.92 -15.31
N ALA A 245 7.70 -15.81 -13.99
CA ALA A 245 8.22 -14.64 -13.27
C ALA A 245 9.75 -14.71 -13.17
N HIS A 246 10.46 -13.67 -13.62
CA HIS A 246 11.92 -13.44 -13.48
C HIS A 246 12.46 -13.41 -12.02
N TYR A 247 11.73 -13.99 -11.08
CA TYR A 247 12.11 -14.22 -9.70
C TYR A 247 11.65 -15.62 -9.29
N THR A 248 12.41 -16.63 -9.69
CA THR A 248 12.18 -18.03 -9.30
C THR A 248 12.18 -18.19 -7.78
N ASN A 249 11.15 -18.89 -7.31
CA ASN A 249 11.11 -19.80 -6.16
C ASN A 249 12.01 -19.49 -4.95
N GLY A 250 11.36 -19.12 -3.83
CA GLY A 250 11.79 -19.63 -2.52
C GLY A 250 12.02 -18.63 -1.38
N ARG A 251 12.00 -17.31 -1.58
CA ARG A 251 12.57 -16.38 -0.56
C ARG A 251 11.67 -15.26 -0.06
N THR A 252 10.36 -15.42 -0.23
CA THR A 252 9.39 -14.61 0.51
C THR A 252 8.80 -15.48 1.59
N ILE A 253 9.15 -15.19 2.84
CA ILE A 253 8.63 -15.93 3.98
C ILE A 253 7.16 -15.56 4.09
N ASN A 254 6.29 -16.49 3.69
CA ASN A 254 4.92 -16.50 4.20
C ASN A 254 5.04 -16.57 5.73
N MET A 255 4.56 -15.53 6.40
CA MET A 255 4.54 -15.39 7.84
C MET A 255 3.46 -16.32 8.43
N LYS A 256 3.65 -17.63 8.24
CA LYS A 256 2.87 -18.64 8.97
C LYS A 256 3.11 -18.42 10.46
N PRO A 257 2.12 -18.64 11.35
CA PRO A 257 2.22 -18.38 12.78
C PRO A 257 3.55 -18.81 13.45
N PRO A 258 4.17 -19.97 13.11
CA PRO A 258 5.44 -20.38 13.70
C PRO A 258 6.64 -19.48 13.36
N HIS A 259 6.62 -18.78 12.22
CA HIS A 259 7.72 -17.90 11.76
C HIS A 259 7.59 -16.46 12.26
N ILE A 260 6.46 -16.15 12.88
CA ILE A 260 6.19 -14.81 13.35
C ILE A 260 6.95 -14.54 14.65
N ASN A 261 7.01 -15.52 15.54
CA ASN A 261 7.70 -15.39 16.83
C ASN A 261 9.19 -15.76 16.76
N ARG A 262 9.69 -16.20 15.59
CA ARG A 262 11.09 -16.59 15.40
C ARG A 262 11.93 -15.41 14.92
N THR A 263 12.99 -15.12 15.67
CA THR A 263 14.00 -14.12 15.33
C THR A 263 15.16 -14.71 14.54
N VAL A 264 15.39 -16.03 14.64
CA VAL A 264 16.43 -16.76 13.89
C VAL A 264 15.91 -18.15 13.49
N TRP A 265 16.16 -18.59 12.25
CA TRP A 265 15.88 -19.97 11.79
C TRP A 265 16.72 -20.34 10.57
N LYS A 266 16.76 -21.62 10.16
CA LYS A 266 17.43 -22.06 8.91
C LYS A 266 16.43 -22.24 7.77
N ASN A 267 16.78 -21.78 6.57
CA ASN A 267 16.01 -22.00 5.34
C ASN A 267 16.98 -22.20 4.17
N ASP A 268 16.85 -23.31 3.43
CA ASP A 268 17.70 -23.65 2.26
C ASP A 268 19.22 -23.52 2.52
N GLY A 269 19.68 -24.01 3.67
CA GLY A 269 21.10 -23.95 4.06
C GLY A 269 21.58 -22.59 4.60
N GLU A 270 20.68 -21.61 4.72
CA GLU A 270 21.01 -20.27 5.19
C GLU A 270 20.36 -19.96 6.54
N GLU A 271 21.08 -19.23 7.39
CA GLU A 271 20.52 -18.69 8.61
C GLU A 271 19.74 -17.40 8.30
N ILE A 272 18.45 -17.43 8.56
CA ILE A 272 17.56 -16.30 8.44
C ILE A 272 17.41 -15.62 9.80
N ARG A 273 17.61 -14.30 9.84
CA ARG A 273 17.35 -13.47 11.02
C ARG A 273 16.26 -12.46 10.72
N ALA A 274 15.36 -12.20 11.66
CA ALA A 274 14.36 -11.16 11.51
C ALA A 274 14.02 -10.50 12.85
N TYR A 275 13.72 -9.21 12.81
CA TYR A 275 13.24 -8.48 13.97
C TYR A 275 11.72 -8.40 13.89
N THR A 276 11.03 -9.10 14.81
CA THR A 276 9.57 -9.06 14.90
C THR A 276 9.14 -8.58 16.28
N GLN A 277 8.27 -7.57 16.31
CA GLN A 277 7.57 -7.15 17.52
C GLN A 277 6.06 -7.34 17.28
N LEU A 278 5.35 -7.90 18.26
CA LEU A 278 3.89 -8.02 18.24
C LEU A 278 3.30 -6.94 19.13
N ARG A 279 2.29 -6.22 18.64
CA ARG A 279 1.41 -5.38 19.45
C ARG A 279 -0.03 -5.67 19.04
N GLU A 280 -0.85 -6.12 19.99
CA GLU A 280 -2.32 -6.19 19.83
C GLU A 280 -2.83 -6.89 18.56
N ASN A 281 -2.05 -7.83 18.00
CA ASN A 281 -2.26 -8.61 16.74
C ASN A 281 -1.58 -8.08 15.47
N ILE A 282 -0.91 -6.93 15.51
CA ILE A 282 -0.04 -6.43 14.42
C ILE A 282 1.39 -6.90 14.61
N TYR A 283 1.99 -7.42 13.54
CA TYR A 283 3.40 -7.78 13.51
C TYR A 283 4.24 -6.69 12.84
N TYR A 284 5.04 -6.01 13.65
CA TYR A 284 6.11 -5.14 13.20
C TYR A 284 7.28 -6.02 12.81
N LYS A 285 7.48 -6.26 11.51
CA LYS A 285 8.66 -6.98 11.04
C LYS A 285 9.55 -6.07 10.22
N SER A 286 10.71 -5.74 10.75
CA SER A 286 11.73 -4.95 10.05
C SER A 286 12.98 -5.80 9.81
N VAL A 287 13.63 -5.56 8.66
CA VAL A 287 14.93 -6.11 8.26
C VAL A 287 15.05 -7.63 8.43
N ILE A 288 14.87 -8.38 7.35
CA ILE A 288 15.18 -9.82 7.32
C ILE A 288 16.58 -9.98 6.73
N GLU A 289 17.40 -10.84 7.32
CA GLU A 289 18.76 -11.15 6.88
C GLU A 289 18.82 -12.62 6.50
N ALA A 290 19.54 -12.98 5.43
CA ALA A 290 19.98 -14.35 5.20
C ALA A 290 21.50 -14.40 5.18
N ARG A 291 22.07 -15.36 5.89
CA ARG A 291 23.52 -15.62 5.95
C ARG A 291 23.79 -17.02 5.45
N LYS A 292 24.70 -17.15 4.48
CA LYS A 292 25.28 -18.46 4.17
C LYS A 292 26.22 -18.84 5.30
N ASN A 293 26.11 -20.08 5.76
CA ASN A 293 27.15 -20.69 6.59
C ASN A 293 28.41 -20.95 5.77
#